data_AF-A0A2W4WII4-F1
#
_entry.id   AF-A0A2W4WII4-F1
#
_cell.length_a   1.000
_cell.length_b   1.000
_cell.length_c   1.000
_cell.angle_alpha   90.00
_cell.angle_beta   90.00
_cell.angle_gamma   90.00
#
_symmetry.space_group_name_H-M   'P 1'
#
loop_
_entity.id
_entity.type
_entity.pdbx_description
1 polymer ?
#
loop_
_entity_poly.entity_id
_entity_poly.type
_entity_poly.pdbx_seq_one_letter_code
_entity_poly.pdbx_strand_id
1 'polypeptide(L)'
;MNINEEIARLRDLLPASWRMTTSIKSKPEQTEPISSLQILPWAKGAQIGINFRLWRQLPEAERDLLLLHEVSWRQQTKWLQLGAYQGIAATAFVGGIVEAIQGDVTGMAIAILLGTIGINQILRGNKSSQVQVQADNEAIEVAQKRGYREVEAAKALLEAIPDAARLMGRNTPEFTELIRCQNLRAIAGLSKNTIPDAVINDI
;
A
#
# COMPACT_ATOMS: atom_id res chain seq x y z
N MET A 1 -13.47 23.30 4.04
CA MET A 1 -13.63 21.87 4.38
C MET A 1 -13.68 21.72 5.89
N ASN A 2 -14.78 21.17 6.41
CA ASN A 2 -14.90 20.75 7.80
C ASN A 2 -14.21 19.39 7.98
N ILE A 3 -13.28 19.29 8.93
CA ILE A 3 -12.45 18.08 9.11
C ILE A 3 -13.29 16.88 9.56
N ASN A 4 -14.28 17.09 10.44
CA ASN A 4 -15.08 15.99 10.99
C ASN A 4 -16.02 15.41 9.92
N GLU A 5 -16.62 16.27 9.10
CA GLU A 5 -17.43 15.85 7.95
C GLU A 5 -16.60 15.09 6.91
N GLU A 6 -15.39 15.58 6.60
CA GLU A 6 -14.49 14.89 5.69
C GLU A 6 -14.07 13.52 6.24
N ILE A 7 -13.75 13.40 7.52
CA ILE A 7 -13.43 12.11 8.15
C ILE A 7 -14.63 11.15 8.07
N ALA A 8 -15.85 11.63 8.28
CA ALA A 8 -17.06 10.81 8.13
C ALA A 8 -17.23 10.32 6.69
N ARG A 9 -17.14 11.22 5.71
CA ARG A 9 -17.19 10.91 4.26
C ARG A 9 -16.15 9.84 3.87
N LEU A 10 -14.91 10.04 4.31
CA LEU A 10 -13.80 9.13 4.07
C LEU A 10 -14.04 7.74 4.70
N ARG A 11 -14.66 7.67 5.88
CA ARG A 11 -15.05 6.38 6.49
C ARG A 11 -16.17 5.71 5.70
N ASP A 12 -17.12 6.48 5.19
CA ASP A 12 -18.23 5.94 4.40
C ASP A 12 -17.76 5.37 3.05
N LEU A 13 -16.65 5.86 2.51
CA LEU A 13 -16.00 5.27 1.35
C LEU A 13 -15.54 3.82 1.60
N LEU A 14 -15.02 3.52 2.80
CA LEU A 14 -14.45 2.21 3.11
C LEU A 14 -15.52 1.10 3.16
N PRO A 15 -15.18 -0.15 2.81
CA PRO A 15 -16.02 -1.32 3.10
C PRO A 15 -16.27 -1.47 4.60
N ALA A 16 -17.40 -2.07 4.99
CA ALA A 16 -17.79 -2.21 6.40
C ALA A 16 -16.71 -2.90 7.26
N SER A 17 -16.08 -3.96 6.73
CA SER A 17 -14.99 -4.68 7.40
C SER A 17 -13.77 -3.80 7.69
N TRP A 18 -13.48 -2.82 6.83
CA TRP A 18 -12.35 -1.92 7.00
C TRP A 18 -12.67 -0.76 7.93
N ARG A 19 -13.90 -0.22 7.88
CA ARG A 19 -14.36 0.88 8.74
C ARG A 19 -14.14 0.63 10.23
N MET A 20 -14.32 -0.61 10.68
CA MET A 20 -14.15 -0.99 12.09
C MET A 20 -12.68 -1.06 12.50
N THR A 21 -11.78 -1.26 11.53
CA THR A 21 -10.35 -1.47 11.76
C THR A 21 -9.48 -0.29 11.31
N THR A 22 -10.07 0.76 10.75
CA THR A 22 -9.34 1.93 10.25
C THR A 22 -9.61 3.15 11.13
N SER A 23 -8.56 3.76 11.64
CA SER A 23 -8.61 5.04 12.34
C SER A 23 -8.01 6.13 11.46
N ILE A 24 -8.76 7.21 11.22
CA ILE A 24 -8.29 8.40 10.52
C ILE A 24 -8.04 9.51 11.55
N LYS A 25 -6.86 10.12 11.52
CA LYS A 25 -6.47 11.21 12.44
C LYS A 25 -5.93 12.40 11.65
N SER A 26 -6.28 13.61 12.10
CA SER A 26 -5.65 14.84 11.62
C SER A 26 -4.21 14.91 12.11
N LYS A 27 -3.27 15.16 11.20
CA LYS A 27 -1.84 15.37 11.45
C LYS A 27 -1.34 16.57 10.65
N PRO A 28 -1.64 17.81 11.05
CA PRO A 28 -1.24 19.01 10.31
C PRO A 28 0.28 19.19 10.18
N GLU A 29 1.05 18.58 11.08
CA GLU A 29 2.52 18.64 11.15
C GLU A 29 3.24 17.76 10.13
N GLN A 30 2.59 16.72 9.59
CA GLN A 30 3.23 15.83 8.62
C GLN A 30 3.38 16.52 7.26
N THR A 31 4.44 16.22 6.53
CA THR A 31 4.71 16.82 5.21
C THR A 31 3.91 16.18 4.09
N GLU A 32 3.40 14.96 4.27
CA GLU A 32 2.60 14.24 3.29
C GLU A 32 1.11 14.57 3.41
N PRO A 33 0.34 14.62 2.30
CA PRO A 33 -1.11 14.81 2.38
C PRO A 33 -1.79 13.66 3.14
N ILE A 34 -1.31 12.44 2.96
CA ILE A 34 -1.76 11.22 3.63
C ILE A 34 -0.56 10.32 3.89
N SER A 35 -0.55 9.67 5.05
CA SER A 35 0.40 8.61 5.35
C SER A 35 -0.21 7.66 6.37
N SER A 36 0.39 6.48 6.53
CA SER A 36 0.00 5.58 7.60
C SER A 36 1.19 5.04 8.37
N LEU A 37 0.97 4.75 9.66
CA LEU A 37 2.05 4.36 10.57
C LEU A 37 2.71 3.04 10.15
N GLN A 38 4.00 2.91 10.43
CA GLN A 38 4.80 1.74 10.08
C GLN A 38 4.18 0.44 10.59
N ILE A 39 4.32 -0.62 9.80
CA ILE A 39 3.75 -1.94 10.06
C ILE A 39 4.55 -2.59 11.17
N LEU A 40 3.97 -2.57 12.37
CA LEU A 40 4.42 -3.42 13.45
C LEU A 40 3.61 -4.72 13.36
N PRO A 41 4.22 -5.90 13.53
CA PRO A 41 3.54 -7.20 13.45
C PRO A 41 2.30 -7.30 14.36
N TRP A 42 2.31 -6.57 15.47
CA TRP A 42 1.25 -6.52 16.48
C TRP A 42 0.28 -5.33 16.32
N ALA A 43 0.45 -4.48 15.31
CA ALA A 43 -0.45 -3.34 15.09
C ALA A 43 -1.83 -3.82 14.61
N LYS A 44 -2.86 -3.53 15.39
CA LYS A 44 -4.25 -3.82 15.03
C LYS A 44 -4.80 -2.68 14.18
N GLY A 45 -5.16 -3.00 12.93
CA GLY A 45 -5.88 -2.07 12.05
C GLY A 45 -5.00 -1.01 11.38
N ALA A 46 -5.58 -0.27 10.44
CA ALA A 46 -4.89 0.78 9.71
C ALA A 46 -5.02 2.12 10.45
N GLN A 47 -3.89 2.75 10.77
CA GLN A 47 -3.87 4.11 11.33
C GLN A 47 -3.41 5.09 10.26
N ILE A 48 -4.36 5.86 9.73
CA ILE A 48 -4.16 6.82 8.64
C ILE A 48 -4.05 8.23 9.25
N GLY A 49 -2.93 8.90 8.99
CA GLY A 49 -2.71 10.31 9.27
C GLY A 49 -2.96 11.15 8.02
N ILE A 50 -3.76 12.21 8.16
CA ILE A 50 -4.06 13.11 7.04
C ILE A 50 -3.67 14.54 7.42
N ASN A 51 -2.87 15.19 6.57
CA ASN A 51 -2.66 16.63 6.63
C ASN A 51 -3.80 17.34 5.90
N PHE A 52 -4.86 17.72 6.61
CA PHE A 52 -6.04 18.34 6.00
C PHE A 52 -5.80 19.72 5.35
N ARG A 53 -4.62 20.33 5.55
CA ARG A 53 -4.19 21.54 4.83
C ARG A 53 -3.69 21.21 3.42
N LEU A 54 -2.99 20.09 3.25
CA LEU A 54 -2.53 19.60 1.95
C LEU A 54 -3.67 18.84 1.25
N TRP A 55 -4.37 17.97 2.00
CA TRP A 55 -5.48 17.15 1.53
C TRP A 55 -6.52 17.94 0.72
N ARG A 56 -6.94 19.10 1.24
CA ARG A 56 -7.98 19.94 0.60
C ARG A 56 -7.57 20.53 -0.75
N GLN A 57 -6.29 20.45 -1.12
CA GLN A 57 -5.79 20.94 -2.41
C GLN A 57 -5.95 19.87 -3.50
N LEU A 58 -6.21 18.62 -3.11
CA LEU A 58 -6.49 17.52 -4.03
C LEU A 58 -8.00 17.47 -4.35
N PRO A 59 -8.37 17.23 -5.63
CA PRO A 59 -9.73 16.88 -6.02
C PRO A 59 -10.32 15.73 -5.20
N GLU A 60 -11.64 15.67 -5.08
CA GLU A 60 -12.30 14.65 -4.25
C GLU A 60 -12.01 13.22 -4.70
N ALA A 61 -12.02 12.96 -6.01
CA ALA A 61 -11.71 11.63 -6.54
C ALA A 61 -10.26 11.20 -6.22
N GLU A 62 -9.30 12.12 -6.31
CA GLU A 62 -7.92 11.85 -5.93
C GLU A 62 -7.78 11.52 -4.43
N ARG A 63 -8.47 12.30 -3.58
CA ARG A 63 -8.53 12.05 -2.14
C ARG A 63 -9.10 10.66 -1.83
N ASP A 64 -10.18 10.29 -2.51
CA ASP A 64 -10.84 9.01 -2.31
C ASP A 64 -9.91 7.85 -2.67
N LEU A 65 -9.29 7.93 -3.85
CA LEU A 65 -8.43 6.87 -4.34
C LEU A 65 -7.12 6.77 -3.56
N LEU A 66 -6.55 7.88 -3.10
CA LEU A 66 -5.38 7.86 -2.21
C LEU A 66 -5.71 7.21 -0.86
N LEU A 67 -6.87 7.52 -0.27
CA LEU A 67 -7.28 6.88 0.97
C LEU A 67 -7.48 5.38 0.76
N LEU A 68 -8.21 5.00 -0.30
CA LEU A 68 -8.48 3.60 -0.60
C LEU A 68 -7.18 2.84 -0.82
N HIS A 69 -6.23 3.39 -1.59
CA HIS A 69 -4.90 2.82 -1.75
C HIS A 69 -4.21 2.61 -0.39
N GLU A 70 -4.14 3.65 0.44
CA GLU A 70 -3.42 3.59 1.71
C GLU A 70 -4.04 2.54 2.66
N VAL A 71 -5.37 2.43 2.70
CA VAL A 71 -6.07 1.42 3.50
C VAL A 71 -5.88 0.03 2.90
N SER A 72 -6.03 -0.15 1.58
CA SER A 72 -5.81 -1.41 0.87
C SER A 72 -4.41 -1.96 1.13
N TRP A 73 -3.40 -1.11 1.00
CA TRP A 73 -2.00 -1.48 1.26
C TRP A 73 -1.82 -2.03 2.67
N ARG A 74 -2.44 -1.38 3.68
CA ARG A 74 -2.33 -1.82 5.08
C ARG A 74 -3.14 -3.07 5.41
N GLN A 75 -4.24 -3.31 4.72
CA GLN A 75 -5.00 -4.54 4.89
C GLN A 75 -4.31 -5.73 4.21
N GLN A 76 -3.68 -5.52 3.05
CA GLN A 76 -2.92 -6.57 2.34
C GLN A 76 -1.70 -7.05 3.11
N THR A 77 -1.07 -6.22 3.94
CA THR A 77 0.07 -6.69 4.76
C THR A 77 -0.31 -7.75 5.79
N LYS A 78 -1.60 -7.87 6.17
CA LYS A 78 -2.06 -9.00 6.99
C LYS A 78 -1.91 -10.34 6.24
N TRP A 79 -1.93 -10.34 4.91
CA TRP A 79 -1.77 -11.54 4.09
C TRP A 79 -0.30 -12.01 4.01
N LEU A 80 0.65 -11.06 4.04
CA LEU A 80 2.08 -11.35 4.25
C LEU A 80 2.36 -12.01 5.61
N GLN A 81 1.44 -11.91 6.57
CA GLN A 81 1.53 -12.62 7.85
C GLN A 81 1.02 -14.07 7.79
N LEU A 82 0.41 -14.55 6.69
CA LEU A 82 -0.23 -15.88 6.63
C LEU A 82 0.05 -16.70 5.36
N GLY A 83 0.76 -16.18 4.35
CA GLY A 83 0.99 -16.86 3.07
C GLY A 83 2.41 -17.42 2.86
N ALA A 84 2.52 -18.74 2.66
CA ALA A 84 3.66 -19.57 2.19
C ALA A 84 5.01 -19.48 2.93
N TYR A 85 5.47 -18.31 3.35
CA TYR A 85 6.73 -18.13 4.08
C TYR A 85 6.70 -18.68 5.51
N GLN A 86 5.52 -18.87 6.11
CA GLN A 86 5.38 -19.49 7.43
C GLN A 86 5.68 -20.99 7.43
N GLY A 87 5.57 -21.70 6.31
CA GLY A 87 5.96 -23.13 6.25
C GLY A 87 7.48 -23.34 6.37
N ILE A 88 8.27 -22.34 5.98
CA ILE A 88 9.74 -22.43 5.96
C ILE A 88 10.35 -21.64 7.12
N ALA A 89 9.84 -20.44 7.40
CA ALA A 89 10.34 -19.60 8.50
C ALA A 89 9.90 -20.12 9.88
N ALA A 90 8.69 -20.67 10.04
CA ALA A 90 8.28 -21.24 11.33
C ALA A 90 9.00 -22.55 11.62
N THR A 91 9.24 -23.39 10.61
CA THR A 91 10.01 -24.64 10.76
C THR A 91 11.49 -24.36 11.09
N ALA A 92 12.09 -23.33 10.48
CA ALA A 92 13.45 -22.88 10.81
C ALA A 92 13.53 -22.24 12.21
N PHE A 93 12.52 -21.48 12.62
CA PHE A 93 12.47 -20.83 13.93
C PHE A 93 12.23 -21.83 15.08
N VAL A 94 11.34 -22.81 14.88
CA VAL A 94 11.10 -23.90 15.84
C VAL A 94 12.31 -24.84 15.91
N GLY A 95 12.94 -25.16 14.78
CA GLY A 95 14.18 -25.94 14.74
C GLY A 95 15.33 -25.26 15.51
N GLY A 96 15.52 -23.95 15.32
CA GLY A 96 16.56 -23.18 16.03
C GLY A 96 16.30 -22.99 17.53
N ILE A 97 15.04 -22.97 17.97
CA ILE A 97 14.69 -22.90 19.41
C ILE A 97 14.97 -24.23 20.12
N VAL A 98 14.72 -25.37 19.47
CA VAL A 98 15.00 -26.69 20.05
C VAL A 98 16.51 -26.89 20.29
N GLU A 99 17.36 -26.31 19.43
CA GLU A 99 18.83 -26.35 19.59
C GLU A 99 19.35 -25.32 20.60
N ALA A 100 18.71 -24.14 20.73
CA ALA A 100 19.09 -23.11 21.70
C ALA A 100 18.83 -23.51 23.16
N ILE A 101 17.89 -24.43 23.42
CA ILE A 101 17.57 -24.94 24.76
C ILE A 101 18.72 -25.81 25.33
N GLN A 102 19.68 -26.26 24.52
CA GLN A 102 20.89 -26.94 25.00
C GLN A 102 21.99 -25.98 25.52
N GLY A 103 21.75 -24.65 25.51
CA GLY A 103 22.55 -23.69 26.28
C GLY A 103 23.78 -23.11 25.58
N ASP A 104 23.86 -23.19 24.25
CA ASP A 104 24.98 -22.58 23.51
C ASP A 104 24.67 -21.11 23.14
N VAL A 105 25.50 -20.20 23.66
CA VAL A 105 25.45 -18.75 23.41
C VAL A 105 25.50 -18.43 21.91
N THR A 106 26.15 -19.29 21.13
CA THR A 106 26.29 -19.17 19.68
C THR A 106 24.95 -19.34 18.96
N GLY A 107 24.09 -20.26 19.42
CA GLY A 107 22.76 -20.50 18.84
C GLY A 107 21.80 -19.33 19.03
N MET A 108 21.85 -18.67 20.20
CA MET A 108 21.07 -17.45 20.46
C MET A 108 21.51 -16.28 19.56
N ALA A 109 22.81 -16.10 19.36
CA ALA A 109 23.34 -15.04 18.50
C ALA A 109 22.88 -15.22 17.03
N ILE A 110 22.92 -16.45 16.52
CA ILE A 110 22.45 -16.79 15.17
C ILE A 110 20.94 -16.55 15.04
N ALA A 111 20.14 -16.92 16.05
CA ALA A 111 18.70 -16.69 16.05
C ALA A 111 18.32 -15.20 16.01
N ILE A 112 19.02 -14.36 16.79
CA ILE A 112 18.83 -12.89 16.77
C ILE A 112 19.20 -12.32 15.40
N LEU A 113 20.34 -12.75 14.83
CA LEU A 113 20.80 -12.29 13.52
C LEU A 113 19.78 -12.65 12.43
N LEU A 114 19.35 -13.92 12.35
CA LEU A 114 18.37 -14.37 11.36
C LEU A 114 17.00 -13.72 11.55
N GLY A 115 16.57 -13.51 12.80
CA GLY A 115 15.35 -12.79 13.13
C GLY A 115 15.37 -11.34 12.61
N THR A 116 16.47 -10.62 12.80
CA THR A 116 16.60 -9.24 12.30
C THR A 116 16.63 -9.18 10.76
N ILE A 117 17.31 -10.12 10.10
CA ILE A 117 17.34 -10.21 8.62
C ILE A 117 15.95 -10.53 8.08
N GLY A 118 15.22 -11.47 8.67
CA GLY A 118 13.85 -11.82 8.29
C GLY A 118 12.87 -10.65 8.44
N ILE A 119 12.94 -9.91 9.56
CA ILE A 119 12.14 -8.69 9.76
C ILE A 119 12.46 -7.65 8.68
N ASN A 120 13.74 -7.41 8.39
CA ASN A 120 14.15 -6.46 7.34
C ASN A 120 13.67 -6.88 5.95
N GLN A 121 13.68 -8.18 5.64
CA GLN A 121 13.21 -8.69 4.36
C GLN A 121 11.70 -8.53 4.20
N ILE A 122 10.92 -8.76 5.26
CA ILE A 122 9.47 -8.51 5.28
C ILE A 122 9.17 -7.02 5.09
N LEU A 123 9.90 -6.14 5.80
CA LEU A 123 9.73 -4.69 5.67
C LEU A 123 10.05 -4.17 4.25
N ARG A 124 11.10 -4.72 3.62
CA ARG A 124 11.46 -4.41 2.23
C ARG A 124 10.44 -4.94 1.23
N GLY A 125 10.01 -6.19 1.38
CA GLY A 125 8.98 -6.81 0.53
C GLY A 125 7.66 -6.04 0.56
N ASN A 126 7.26 -5.53 1.73
CA ASN A 126 6.02 -4.77 1.88
C ASN A 126 6.05 -3.36 1.25
N LYS A 127 7.24 -2.81 0.96
CA LYS A 127 7.41 -1.57 0.19
C LYS A 127 7.74 -1.82 -1.30
N SER A 128 7.68 -3.07 -1.75
CA SER A 128 7.94 -3.38 -3.16
C SER A 128 6.87 -2.76 -4.05
N SER A 129 7.27 -2.44 -5.28
CA SER A 129 6.37 -1.93 -6.32
C SER A 129 5.19 -2.87 -6.58
N GLN A 130 5.39 -4.18 -6.47
CA GLN A 130 4.32 -5.16 -6.64
C GLN A 130 3.22 -5.05 -5.57
N VAL A 131 3.60 -4.89 -4.30
CA VAL A 131 2.62 -4.72 -3.20
C VAL A 131 1.86 -3.40 -3.37
N GLN A 132 2.54 -2.34 -3.80
CA GLN A 132 1.92 -1.04 -4.05
C GLN A 132 0.93 -1.09 -5.23
N VAL A 133 1.29 -1.78 -6.32
CA VAL A 133 0.41 -2.01 -7.47
C VAL A 133 -0.82 -2.85 -7.09
N GLN A 134 -0.63 -3.89 -6.26
CA GLN A 134 -1.75 -4.68 -5.77
C GLN A 134 -2.70 -3.87 -4.89
N ALA A 135 -2.16 -2.94 -4.09
CA ALA A 135 -2.97 -2.00 -3.32
C ALA A 135 -3.76 -1.03 -4.20
N ASP A 136 -3.19 -0.57 -5.33
CA ASP A 136 -3.89 0.24 -6.33
C ASP A 136 -5.06 -0.52 -6.95
N ASN A 137 -4.85 -1.79 -7.35
CA ASN A 137 -5.90 -2.62 -7.94
C ASN A 137 -7.07 -2.84 -6.98
N GLU A 138 -6.78 -3.16 -5.71
CA GLU A 138 -7.80 -3.32 -4.67
C GLU A 138 -8.54 -1.99 -4.41
N ALA A 139 -7.81 -0.87 -4.37
CA ALA A 139 -8.43 0.45 -4.21
C ALA A 139 -9.44 0.76 -5.33
N ILE A 140 -9.08 0.43 -6.57
CA ILE A 140 -9.97 0.58 -7.73
C ILE A 140 -11.19 -0.34 -7.61
N GLU A 141 -11.03 -1.60 -7.21
CA GLU A 141 -12.15 -2.52 -7.02
C GLU A 141 -13.12 -2.00 -5.93
N VAL A 142 -12.59 -1.49 -4.82
CA VAL A 142 -13.39 -0.89 -3.77
C VAL A 142 -14.10 0.37 -4.25
N ALA A 143 -13.42 1.23 -5.02
CA ALA A 143 -14.01 2.43 -5.60
C ALA A 143 -15.17 2.10 -6.56
N GLN A 144 -15.06 1.01 -7.33
CA GLN A 144 -16.14 0.56 -8.22
C GLN A 144 -17.41 0.21 -7.46
N LYS A 145 -17.28 -0.45 -6.30
CA LYS A 145 -18.40 -0.74 -5.38
C LYS A 145 -19.05 0.53 -4.79
N ARG A 146 -18.42 1.70 -4.98
CA ARG A 146 -18.90 3.03 -4.56
C ARG A 146 -19.37 3.89 -5.74
N GLY A 147 -19.44 3.34 -6.94
CA GLY A 147 -20.02 4.00 -8.11
C GLY A 147 -19.00 4.62 -9.08
N TYR A 148 -17.70 4.50 -8.80
CA TYR A 148 -16.68 4.87 -9.78
C TYR A 148 -16.66 3.86 -10.93
N ARG A 149 -16.41 4.33 -12.15
CA ARG A 149 -16.00 3.43 -13.23
C ARG A 149 -14.53 3.09 -13.08
N GLU A 150 -14.13 1.86 -13.44
CA GLU A 150 -12.74 1.40 -13.33
C GLU A 150 -11.73 2.38 -13.95
N VAL A 151 -11.98 2.82 -15.19
CA VAL A 151 -11.12 3.78 -15.90
C VAL A 151 -11.06 5.14 -15.21
N GLU A 152 -12.16 5.60 -14.63
CA GLU A 152 -12.21 6.89 -13.91
C GLU A 152 -11.47 6.81 -12.58
N ALA A 153 -11.64 5.71 -11.84
CA ALA A 153 -10.87 5.41 -10.63
C ALA A 153 -9.37 5.32 -10.92
N ALA A 154 -8.97 4.62 -11.99
CA ALA A 154 -7.58 4.50 -12.39
C ALA A 154 -6.97 5.85 -12.76
N LYS A 155 -7.71 6.71 -13.48
CA LYS A 155 -7.28 8.08 -13.83
C LYS A 155 -7.14 8.96 -12.59
N ALA A 156 -8.14 8.93 -11.70
CA ALA A 156 -8.09 9.70 -10.46
C ALA A 156 -6.87 9.30 -9.62
N LEU A 157 -6.58 8.00 -9.47
CA LEU A 157 -5.39 7.57 -8.75
C LEU A 157 -4.07 7.91 -9.48
N LEU A 158 -4.07 7.82 -10.82
CA LEU A 158 -2.93 8.19 -11.66
C LEU A 158 -2.56 9.69 -11.53
N GLU A 159 -3.56 10.55 -11.40
CA GLU A 159 -3.40 11.99 -11.18
C GLU A 159 -3.01 12.28 -9.72
N ALA A 160 -3.62 11.57 -8.77
CA ALA A 160 -3.37 11.79 -7.35
C ALA A 160 -1.91 11.57 -6.92
N ILE A 161 -1.21 10.59 -7.51
CA ILE A 161 0.18 10.27 -7.17
C ILE A 161 1.14 11.45 -7.42
N PRO A 162 1.25 11.99 -8.65
CA PRO A 162 2.11 13.14 -8.92
C PRO A 162 1.61 14.42 -8.23
N ASP A 163 0.31 14.57 -7.99
CA ASP A 163 -0.26 15.73 -7.30
C ASP A 163 0.13 15.73 -5.82
N ALA A 164 0.04 14.57 -5.16
CA ALA A 164 0.55 14.38 -3.81
C ALA A 164 2.07 14.62 -3.73
N ALA A 165 2.85 14.17 -4.73
CA ALA A 165 4.28 14.44 -4.82
C ALA A 165 4.59 15.95 -4.86
N ARG A 166 3.85 16.71 -5.67
CA ARG A 166 4.00 18.17 -5.77
C ARG A 166 3.66 18.89 -4.47
N LEU A 167 2.63 18.43 -3.75
CA LEU A 167 2.29 18.98 -2.43
C LEU A 167 3.38 18.78 -1.39
N MET A 168 4.25 17.78 -1.57
CA MET A 168 5.44 17.54 -0.75
C MET A 168 6.68 18.32 -1.22
N GLY A 169 6.55 19.17 -2.25
CA GLY A 169 7.66 19.91 -2.85
C GLY A 169 8.51 19.08 -3.80
N ARG A 170 8.05 17.89 -4.22
CA ARG A 170 8.76 17.06 -5.21
C ARG A 170 8.28 17.38 -6.62
N ASN A 171 9.23 17.58 -7.54
CA ASN A 171 8.91 17.85 -8.95
C ASN A 171 8.57 16.58 -9.74
N THR A 172 9.01 15.41 -9.26
CA THR A 172 8.77 14.12 -9.91
C THR A 172 8.38 13.05 -8.89
N PRO A 173 7.52 12.08 -9.29
CA PRO A 173 7.27 10.89 -8.49
C PRO A 173 8.55 10.05 -8.31
N GLU A 174 8.63 9.33 -7.21
CA GLU A 174 9.71 8.37 -6.95
C GLU A 174 9.59 7.13 -7.85
N PHE A 175 10.65 6.33 -7.94
CA PHE A 175 10.67 5.14 -8.79
C PHE A 175 9.47 4.20 -8.57
N THR A 176 9.13 3.92 -7.32
CA THR A 176 7.96 3.07 -7.00
C THR A 176 6.65 3.72 -7.45
N GLU A 177 6.51 5.04 -7.28
CA GLU A 177 5.34 5.80 -7.72
C GLU A 177 5.24 5.83 -9.26
N LEU A 178 6.37 5.91 -9.97
CA LEU A 178 6.40 5.82 -11.43
C LEU A 178 5.92 4.45 -11.94
N ILE A 179 6.29 3.36 -11.28
CA ILE A 179 5.78 2.02 -11.62
C ILE A 179 4.27 1.95 -11.43
N ARG A 180 3.75 2.46 -10.31
CA ARG A 180 2.30 2.55 -10.06
C ARG A 180 1.60 3.35 -11.15
N CYS A 181 2.11 4.53 -11.48
CA CYS A 181 1.58 5.36 -12.57
C CYS A 181 1.56 4.60 -13.91
N GLN A 182 2.59 3.82 -14.22
CA GLN A 182 2.61 3.03 -15.45
C GLN A 182 1.52 1.94 -15.46
N ASN A 183 1.32 1.25 -14.34
CA ASN A 183 0.24 0.28 -14.20
C ASN A 183 -1.15 0.95 -14.36
N LEU A 184 -1.37 2.07 -13.69
CA LEU A 184 -2.63 2.82 -13.75
C LEU A 184 -2.93 3.36 -15.15
N ARG A 185 -1.89 3.77 -15.91
CA ARG A 185 -2.05 4.14 -17.33
C ARG A 185 -2.55 2.97 -18.18
N ALA A 186 -2.14 1.75 -17.89
CA ALA A 186 -2.64 0.57 -18.59
C ALA A 186 -4.13 0.33 -18.29
N ILE A 187 -4.52 0.39 -17.02
CA ILE A 187 -5.92 0.23 -16.57
C ILE A 187 -6.80 1.36 -17.14
N ALA A 188 -6.29 2.59 -17.17
CA ALA A 188 -6.99 3.75 -17.71
C ALA A 188 -7.13 3.74 -19.26
N GLY A 189 -6.59 2.72 -19.95
CA GLY A 189 -6.57 2.66 -21.42
C GLY A 189 -5.68 3.74 -22.07
N LEU A 190 -4.72 4.28 -21.32
CA LEU A 190 -3.81 5.35 -21.76
C LEU A 190 -2.44 4.81 -22.21
N SER A 191 -2.17 3.52 -22.06
CA SER A 191 -0.97 2.88 -22.60
C SER A 191 -1.14 2.51 -24.07
N LYS A 192 -0.32 3.10 -24.95
CA LYS A 192 -0.30 2.88 -26.40
C LYS A 192 0.50 1.66 -26.87
N ASN A 193 0.78 0.68 -26.02
CA ASN A 193 1.48 -0.53 -26.46
C ASN A 193 0.47 -1.52 -27.07
N THR A 194 0.03 -1.24 -28.31
CA THR A 194 -0.32 -2.31 -29.23
C THR A 194 0.97 -3.10 -29.43
N ILE A 195 1.02 -4.33 -28.90
CA ILE A 195 2.04 -5.29 -29.32
C ILE A 195 1.94 -5.35 -30.85
N PRO A 196 3.02 -5.10 -31.63
CA PRO A 196 2.94 -5.27 -33.06
C PRO A 196 2.47 -6.70 -33.30
N ASP A 197 1.35 -6.87 -34.00
CA ASP A 197 1.03 -8.16 -34.58
C ASP A 197 2.27 -8.58 -35.34
N ALA A 198 2.89 -9.68 -34.90
CA ALA A 198 3.92 -10.31 -35.70
C ALA A 198 3.24 -10.60 -37.03
N VAL A 199 3.59 -9.81 -38.05
CA VAL A 199 3.28 -10.11 -39.44
C VAL A 199 4.02 -11.40 -39.73
N ILE A 200 3.40 -12.53 -39.40
CA ILE A 200 3.67 -13.80 -40.05
C ILE A 200 2.93 -13.67 -41.39
N ASN A 201 3.58 -12.98 -42.33
CA ASN A 201 3.28 -13.20 -43.73
C ASN A 201 4.04 -14.45 -44.12
N ASP A 202 3.30 -15.55 -44.21
CA ASP A 202 3.57 -16.61 -45.17
C ASP A 202 3.70 -15.97 -46.56
N ILE A 203 4.85 -16.17 -47.21
CA ILE A 203 5.07 -16.65 -48.59
C ILE A 203 6.55 -17.03 -48.71
#